data_AF-A0A7J3Z4P8-F1
#
_entry.id   AF-A0A7J3Z4P8-F1
#
_cell.length_a   1.000
_cell.length_b   1.000
_cell.length_c   1.000
_cell.angle_alpha   90.00
_cell.angle_beta   90.00
_cell.angle_gamma   90.00
#
_symmetry.space_group_name_H-M   'P 1'
#
loop_
_entity.id
_entity.type
_entity.pdbx_description
1 polymer ?
#
loop_
_entity_poly.entity_id
_entity_poly.type
_entity_poly.pdbx_seq_one_letter_code
_entity_poly.pdbx_strand_id
1 'polypeptide(L)'
;MAIELGKVVVLASSPKYPNIFYTADINSDGIAEVVLEVNPWKTKMFRGRQLVLLDASSNTMIVDIDVEDVEPADWVNGYPEIYVGRKPWYPYYATMAGLKFPIKLSELHPFTVSFYICLEEVDPAMNLNIAADAWITKREVAESPSAAGPGDVEIMVWLYNQNLTPAGGIVGTEVLPIVVNGKKMEVEWEVWRMDSVSWGGWQYIAFKPRSWTTKCGHVAYDPTLFIKAMRKYATVDLSQLYLMDWEIGTEWGTRTSNGRARLKWILKDFRVLPNTTVA
;
A
#
# COMPACT_ATOMS: atom_id res chain seq x y z
N MET A 1 14.22 8.94 -11.76
CA MET A 1 15.27 9.79 -11.15
C MET A 1 14.73 10.36 -9.86
N ALA A 2 15.51 10.32 -8.79
CA ALA A 2 15.22 11.03 -7.55
C ALA A 2 15.97 12.38 -7.59
N ILE A 3 15.28 13.47 -7.24
CA ILE A 3 15.87 14.81 -7.13
C ILE A 3 15.54 15.35 -5.75
N GLU A 4 16.56 15.77 -5.01
CA GLU A 4 16.42 16.49 -3.75
C GLU A 4 16.54 17.99 -3.98
N LEU A 5 15.54 18.75 -3.53
CA LEU A 5 15.44 20.20 -3.63
C LEU A 5 15.22 20.77 -2.21
N GLY A 6 16.27 20.73 -1.39
CA GLY A 6 16.16 21.07 0.03
C GLY A 6 15.40 19.98 0.79
N LYS A 7 14.25 20.32 1.39
CA LYS A 7 13.39 19.37 2.12
C LYS A 7 12.36 18.66 1.24
N VAL A 8 12.39 18.92 -0.07
CA VAL A 8 11.49 18.32 -1.04
C VAL A 8 12.24 17.27 -1.85
N VAL A 9 11.67 16.08 -1.95
CA VAL A 9 12.17 14.98 -2.78
C VAL A 9 11.17 14.73 -3.89
N VAL A 10 11.66 14.57 -5.12
CA VAL A 10 10.85 14.25 -6.29
C VAL A 10 11.36 12.97 -6.93
N LEU A 11 10.52 11.94 -6.97
CA LEU A 11 10.75 10.69 -7.69
C LEU A 11 9.96 10.74 -8.99
N ALA A 12 10.66 10.71 -10.12
CA ALA A 12 10.05 10.66 -11.45
C ALA A 12 10.41 9.34 -12.15
N SER A 13 9.40 8.55 -12.51
CA SER A 13 9.62 7.36 -13.35
C SER A 13 9.75 7.75 -14.82
N SER A 14 10.33 6.84 -15.60
CA SER A 14 10.34 6.91 -17.07
C SER A 14 10.35 5.49 -17.63
N PRO A 15 9.96 5.26 -18.90
CA PRO A 15 10.06 3.92 -19.50
C PRO A 15 11.46 3.29 -19.39
N LYS A 16 12.52 4.12 -19.39
CA LYS A 16 13.91 3.66 -19.23
C LYS A 16 14.28 3.35 -17.78
N TYR A 17 13.71 4.07 -16.83
CA TYR A 17 13.96 3.94 -15.39
C TYR A 17 12.62 3.93 -14.65
N PRO A 18 11.87 2.82 -14.73
CA PRO A 18 10.48 2.80 -14.31
C PRO A 18 10.37 2.85 -12.79
N ASN A 19 11.11 2.01 -12.07
CA ASN A 19 10.98 1.96 -10.63
C ASN A 19 12.07 2.78 -9.91
N ILE A 20 11.63 3.69 -9.04
CA ILE A 20 12.48 4.63 -8.30
C ILE A 20 12.02 4.62 -6.86
N PHE A 21 13.00 4.54 -5.95
CA PHE A 21 12.80 4.46 -4.51
C PHE A 21 13.49 5.63 -3.83
N TYR A 22 12.99 5.99 -2.65
CA TYR A 22 13.68 6.90 -1.75
C TYR A 22 13.40 6.55 -0.30
N THR A 23 14.45 6.31 0.46
CA THR A 23 14.40 6.04 1.90
C THR A 23 14.52 7.37 2.65
N ALA A 24 13.42 7.82 3.25
CA ALA A 24 13.32 9.15 3.83
C ALA A 24 13.54 9.13 5.35
N ASP A 25 14.56 9.87 5.78
CA ASP A 25 14.78 10.29 7.17
C ASP A 25 14.19 11.71 7.33
N ILE A 26 12.93 11.76 7.74
CA ILE A 26 12.11 12.98 7.83
C ILE A 26 12.58 13.86 8.99
N ASN A 27 13.04 13.25 10.09
CA ASN A 27 13.42 13.97 11.31
C ASN A 27 14.94 14.28 11.38
N SER A 28 15.74 13.72 10.45
CA SER A 28 17.20 13.86 10.37
C SER A 28 17.97 13.28 11.55
N ASP A 29 17.50 12.18 12.15
CA ASP A 29 18.15 11.46 13.26
C ASP A 29 19.07 10.31 12.80
N GLY A 30 19.15 10.06 11.49
CA GLY A 30 19.92 8.98 10.88
C GLY A 30 19.14 7.68 10.71
N ILE A 31 17.86 7.64 11.07
CA ILE A 31 16.96 6.49 10.91
C ILE A 31 15.83 6.89 9.96
N ALA A 32 15.72 6.20 8.84
CA ALA A 32 14.63 6.47 7.91
C ALA A 32 13.28 5.98 8.45
N GLU A 33 12.27 6.85 8.47
CA GLU A 33 10.92 6.52 8.91
C GLU A 33 10.09 5.83 7.85
N VAL A 34 10.31 6.17 6.57
CA VAL A 34 9.51 5.65 5.46
C VAL A 34 10.34 5.41 4.22
N VAL A 35 9.83 4.56 3.34
CA VAL A 35 10.30 4.47 1.95
C VAL A 35 9.17 4.89 1.02
N LEU A 36 9.53 5.66 0.00
CA LEU A 36 8.65 6.09 -1.09
C LEU A 36 8.99 5.30 -2.35
N GLU A 37 7.97 4.95 -3.12
CA GLU A 37 8.16 4.22 -4.37
C GLU A 37 7.16 4.70 -5.43
N VAL A 38 7.63 4.90 -6.68
CA VAL A 38 6.73 5.19 -7.81
C VAL A 38 6.02 3.93 -8.31
N ASN A 39 6.68 2.78 -8.16
CA ASN A 39 6.20 1.42 -8.39
C ASN A 39 5.31 1.21 -9.64
N PRO A 40 5.76 1.55 -10.87
CA PRO A 40 5.04 1.20 -12.09
C PRO A 40 5.34 -0.22 -12.56
N TRP A 41 5.24 -1.21 -11.67
CA TRP A 41 5.76 -2.58 -11.86
C TRP A 41 5.25 -3.31 -13.11
N LYS A 42 4.08 -2.94 -13.64
CA LYS A 42 3.51 -3.52 -14.87
C LYS A 42 3.63 -2.62 -16.09
N THR A 43 4.01 -1.36 -15.93
CA THR A 43 4.07 -0.39 -17.03
C THR A 43 5.43 -0.45 -17.72
N LYS A 44 5.44 -0.73 -19.02
CA LYS A 44 6.66 -0.78 -19.85
C LYS A 44 6.89 0.52 -20.61
N MET A 45 5.82 1.08 -21.17
CA MET A 45 5.85 2.31 -21.96
C MET A 45 4.73 3.25 -21.51
N PHE A 46 4.97 4.54 -21.60
CA PHE A 46 4.00 5.61 -21.43
C PHE A 46 4.59 6.94 -21.94
N ARG A 47 3.73 7.94 -22.15
CA ARG A 47 4.10 9.35 -22.33
C ARG A 47 3.49 10.17 -21.20
N GLY A 48 4.14 11.26 -20.80
CA GLY A 48 3.66 12.13 -19.73
C GLY A 48 4.48 11.99 -18.45
N ARG A 49 3.84 12.23 -17.29
CA ARG A 49 4.49 12.27 -15.99
C ARG A 49 3.88 11.26 -15.03
N GLN A 50 4.75 10.61 -14.25
CA GLN A 50 4.36 9.81 -13.11
C GLN A 50 5.34 10.11 -11.99
N LEU A 51 4.84 10.78 -10.95
CA LEU A 51 5.64 11.40 -9.91
C LEU A 51 5.18 10.97 -8.53
N VAL A 52 6.15 10.80 -7.64
CA VAL A 52 5.96 10.79 -6.19
C VAL A 52 6.79 11.92 -5.61
N LEU A 53 6.18 12.81 -4.84
CA LEU A 53 6.86 13.91 -4.16
C LEU A 53 6.71 13.74 -2.65
N LEU A 54 7.74 14.08 -1.89
CA LEU A 54 7.68 14.22 -0.44
C LEU A 54 8.22 15.59 -0.04
N ASP A 55 7.42 16.38 0.65
CA ASP A 55 7.90 17.52 1.44
C ASP A 55 8.04 17.10 2.89
N ALA A 56 9.28 16.92 3.35
CA ALA A 56 9.60 16.54 4.72
C ALA A 56 9.24 17.64 5.73
N SER A 57 9.16 18.91 5.30
CA SER A 57 8.82 20.04 6.18
C SER A 57 7.38 19.99 6.65
N SER A 58 6.48 19.56 5.77
CA SER A 58 5.05 19.46 6.03
C SER A 58 4.57 18.02 6.17
N ASN A 59 5.48 17.04 6.20
CA ASN A 59 5.21 15.60 6.17
C ASN A 59 4.10 15.25 5.16
N THR A 60 4.27 15.74 3.92
CA THR A 60 3.26 15.62 2.86
C THR A 60 3.84 14.88 1.67
N MET A 61 3.21 13.77 1.32
CA MET A 61 3.45 13.05 0.08
C MET A 61 2.39 13.43 -0.96
N ILE A 62 2.80 13.57 -2.21
CA ILE A 62 1.93 13.79 -3.35
C ILE A 62 2.23 12.72 -4.40
N VAL A 63 1.19 12.11 -4.94
CA VAL A 63 1.29 11.32 -6.17
C VAL A 63 0.58 12.06 -7.27
N ASP A 64 1.26 12.21 -8.40
CA ASP A 64 0.76 12.91 -9.60
C ASP A 64 1.09 12.08 -10.83
N ILE A 65 0.04 11.50 -11.41
CA ILE A 65 0.09 10.70 -12.63
C ILE A 65 -0.74 11.43 -13.67
N ASP A 66 -0.12 11.77 -14.79
CA ASP A 66 -0.78 12.27 -15.99
C ASP A 66 -0.04 11.66 -17.18
N VAL A 67 -0.53 10.49 -17.60
CA VAL A 67 0.10 9.67 -18.63
C VAL A 67 -0.88 9.24 -19.72
N GLU A 68 -0.35 9.08 -20.92
CA GLU A 68 -1.02 8.54 -22.09
C GLU A 68 -0.17 7.43 -22.73
N ASP A 69 -0.75 6.69 -23.67
CA ASP A 69 -0.08 5.60 -24.40
C ASP A 69 0.57 4.57 -23.45
N VAL A 70 -0.09 4.26 -22.32
CA VAL A 70 0.38 3.28 -21.35
C VAL A 70 0.33 1.87 -21.94
N GLU A 71 1.46 1.17 -21.95
CA GLU A 71 1.57 -0.20 -22.45
C GLU A 71 2.27 -1.12 -21.43
N PRO A 72 1.67 -2.29 -21.12
CA PRO A 72 0.32 -2.71 -21.47
C PRO A 72 -0.76 -1.85 -20.80
N ALA A 73 -1.92 -1.68 -21.45
CA ALA A 73 -3.11 -1.17 -20.79
C ALA A 73 -3.74 -2.30 -19.94
N ASP A 74 -3.41 -2.35 -18.65
CA ASP A 74 -3.72 -3.49 -17.78
C ASP A 74 -4.72 -3.12 -16.67
N TRP A 75 -5.22 -4.14 -15.97
CA TRP A 75 -6.13 -4.01 -14.83
C TRP A 75 -5.51 -3.16 -13.73
N VAL A 76 -4.22 -3.39 -13.47
CA VAL A 76 -3.34 -2.61 -12.59
C VAL A 76 -1.99 -2.47 -13.31
N ASN A 77 -1.48 -1.25 -13.35
CA ASN A 77 -0.27 -0.81 -14.02
C ASN A 77 0.85 -0.45 -13.04
N GLY A 78 0.51 -0.11 -11.79
CA GLY A 78 1.46 0.24 -10.75
C GLY A 78 0.79 0.50 -9.40
N TYR A 79 1.62 0.75 -8.39
CA TYR A 79 1.20 0.99 -7.01
C TYR A 79 2.09 2.06 -6.31
N PRO A 80 2.09 3.34 -6.75
CA PRO A 80 2.88 4.36 -6.09
C PRO A 80 2.42 4.55 -4.65
N GLU A 81 3.40 4.68 -3.75
CA GLU A 81 3.18 4.33 -2.35
C GLU A 81 4.23 4.90 -1.40
N ILE A 82 3.88 4.81 -0.11
CA ILE A 82 4.74 5.03 1.05
C ILE A 82 4.60 3.83 1.98
N TYR A 83 5.71 3.36 2.55
CA TYR A 83 5.67 2.23 3.47
C TYR A 83 6.66 2.33 4.62
N VAL A 84 6.34 1.61 5.69
CA VAL A 84 7.23 1.31 6.82
C VAL A 84 7.56 -0.19 6.80
N GLY A 85 8.76 -0.56 7.23
CA GLY A 85 9.23 -1.93 7.24
C GLY A 85 10.04 -2.28 6.01
N ARG A 86 9.90 -3.52 5.51
CA ARG A 86 10.70 -4.07 4.42
C ARG A 86 9.86 -4.86 3.44
N LYS A 87 9.69 -4.37 2.21
CA LYS A 87 9.13 -5.16 1.12
C LYS A 87 9.94 -6.43 0.87
N PRO A 88 9.32 -7.57 0.49
CA PRO A 88 10.06 -8.78 0.13
C PRO A 88 10.77 -8.67 -1.23
N TRP A 89 10.43 -7.65 -2.03
CA TRP A 89 10.88 -7.46 -3.41
C TRP A 89 12.25 -6.81 -3.55
N TYR A 90 12.62 -5.94 -2.60
CA TYR A 90 13.80 -5.07 -2.70
C TYR A 90 14.43 -4.86 -1.31
N PRO A 91 15.70 -4.46 -1.22
CA PRO A 91 16.41 -4.38 0.07
C PRO A 91 16.15 -3.07 0.85
N TYR A 92 15.16 -2.27 0.48
CA TYR A 92 14.88 -0.99 1.15
C TYR A 92 14.13 -1.20 2.45
N TYR A 93 14.49 -0.42 3.46
CA TYR A 93 14.01 -0.56 4.82
C TYR A 93 13.71 0.80 5.43
N ALA A 94 12.65 0.85 6.24
CA ALA A 94 12.38 1.97 7.11
C ALA A 94 11.77 1.51 8.44
N THR A 95 11.97 2.29 9.50
CA THR A 95 11.40 2.06 10.83
C THR A 95 10.82 3.35 11.36
N MET A 96 9.55 3.32 11.73
CA MET A 96 8.87 4.45 12.35
C MET A 96 8.49 4.11 13.79
N ALA A 97 8.69 5.07 14.70
CA ALA A 97 8.33 4.96 16.12
C ALA A 97 8.90 3.71 16.83
N GLY A 98 10.04 3.19 16.35
CA GLY A 98 10.69 2.01 16.91
C GLY A 98 9.98 0.67 16.62
N LEU A 99 8.93 0.66 15.78
CA LEU A 99 8.30 -0.58 15.33
C LEU A 99 9.21 -1.29 14.32
N LYS A 100 9.82 -2.41 14.76
CA LYS A 100 10.82 -3.14 13.97
C LYS A 100 10.18 -4.24 13.15
N PHE A 101 10.12 -4.04 11.84
CA PHE A 101 9.82 -5.10 10.90
C PHE A 101 11.09 -5.86 10.46
N PRO A 102 10.98 -7.11 9.99
CA PRO A 102 9.77 -7.95 10.02
C PRO A 102 9.38 -8.38 11.44
N ILE A 103 8.08 -8.55 11.69
CA ILE A 103 7.52 -8.95 12.99
C ILE A 103 6.94 -10.35 12.87
N LYS A 104 7.36 -11.30 13.71
CA LYS A 104 6.74 -12.63 13.72
C LYS A 104 5.27 -12.51 14.11
N LEU A 105 4.38 -13.17 13.37
CA LEU A 105 2.94 -13.06 13.62
C LEU A 105 2.50 -13.49 15.03
N SER A 106 3.27 -14.35 15.69
CA SER A 106 3.04 -14.77 17.09
C SER A 106 3.45 -13.69 18.12
N GLU A 107 4.24 -12.71 17.71
CA GLU A 107 4.80 -11.62 18.52
C GLU A 107 4.15 -10.26 18.17
N LEU A 108 3.17 -10.27 17.28
CA LEU A 108 2.53 -9.06 16.77
C LEU A 108 1.68 -8.38 17.84
N HIS A 109 2.15 -7.24 18.33
CA HIS A 109 1.39 -6.35 19.20
C HIS A 109 0.58 -5.33 18.37
N PRO A 110 -0.57 -4.85 18.88
CA PRO A 110 -1.35 -3.80 18.24
C PRO A 110 -0.50 -2.59 17.88
N PHE A 111 -0.76 -2.00 16.72
CA PHE A 111 -0.23 -0.70 16.35
C PHE A 111 -1.28 0.03 15.52
N THR A 112 -1.28 1.35 15.56
CA THR A 112 -2.20 2.17 14.75
C THR A 112 -1.44 2.86 13.63
N VAL A 113 -1.95 2.77 12.41
CA VAL A 113 -1.57 3.67 11.32
C VAL A 113 -2.57 4.79 11.23
N SER A 114 -2.07 6.02 11.06
CA SER A 114 -2.90 7.20 10.89
C SER A 114 -2.30 8.15 9.86
N PHE A 115 -3.17 8.75 9.05
CA PHE A 115 -2.81 9.72 8.03
C PHE A 115 -4.04 10.51 7.58
N TYR A 116 -3.81 11.66 6.97
CA TYR A 116 -4.78 12.30 6.09
C TYR A 116 -4.55 11.80 4.66
N ILE A 117 -5.62 11.47 3.94
CA ILE A 117 -5.56 11.21 2.50
C ILE A 117 -6.58 12.10 1.79
N CYS A 118 -6.27 12.58 0.59
CA CYS A 118 -7.24 13.22 -0.28
C CYS A 118 -6.96 12.93 -1.76
N LEU A 119 -7.93 12.31 -2.43
CA LEU A 119 -7.96 12.09 -3.87
C LEU A 119 -8.47 13.35 -4.56
N GLU A 120 -7.55 14.20 -5.03
CA GLU A 120 -7.84 15.52 -5.60
C GLU A 120 -8.32 15.43 -7.04
N GLU A 121 -7.66 14.59 -7.86
CA GLU A 121 -8.00 14.38 -9.27
C GLU A 121 -8.04 12.88 -9.57
N VAL A 122 -9.05 12.44 -10.31
CA VAL A 122 -9.14 11.06 -10.81
C VAL A 122 -9.96 11.02 -12.09
N ASP A 123 -9.45 10.37 -13.13
CA ASP A 123 -10.23 10.04 -14.32
C ASP A 123 -11.33 9.03 -13.95
N PRO A 124 -12.63 9.32 -14.14
CA PRO A 124 -13.70 8.39 -13.80
C PRO A 124 -13.67 7.07 -14.60
N ALA A 125 -12.97 7.03 -15.74
CA ALA A 125 -12.81 5.84 -16.56
C ALA A 125 -11.68 4.92 -16.10
N MET A 126 -10.74 5.38 -15.25
CA MET A 126 -9.60 4.54 -14.86
C MET A 126 -9.98 3.52 -13.78
N ASN A 127 -9.22 2.44 -13.73
CA ASN A 127 -9.23 1.50 -12.61
C ASN A 127 -8.37 2.06 -11.50
N LEU A 128 -8.91 2.07 -10.27
CA LEU A 128 -8.20 2.61 -9.13
C LEU A 128 -8.64 1.98 -7.81
N ASN A 129 -7.71 1.80 -6.88
CA ASN A 129 -8.00 1.79 -5.46
C ASN A 129 -7.10 2.76 -4.69
N ILE A 130 -7.45 3.06 -3.44
CA ILE A 130 -6.50 3.49 -2.43
C ILE A 130 -6.51 2.36 -1.42
N ALA A 131 -5.37 1.73 -1.19
CA ALA A 131 -5.28 0.54 -0.37
C ALA A 131 -4.03 0.58 0.50
N ALA A 132 -4.12 -0.07 1.64
CA ALA A 132 -2.94 -0.65 2.25
C ALA A 132 -2.62 -1.99 1.61
N ASP A 133 -1.33 -2.28 1.50
CA ASP A 133 -0.78 -3.58 1.14
C ASP A 133 0.26 -3.98 2.20
N ALA A 134 0.42 -5.28 2.43
CA ALA A 134 1.44 -5.80 3.32
C ALA A 134 1.75 -7.26 2.99
N TRP A 135 3.02 -7.61 3.16
CA TRP A 135 3.51 -8.95 2.91
C TRP A 135 3.66 -9.74 4.21
N ILE A 136 3.15 -10.96 4.21
CA ILE A 136 3.30 -11.92 5.30
C ILE A 136 4.06 -13.12 4.77
N THR A 137 5.33 -13.23 5.13
CA THR A 137 6.23 -14.17 4.47
C THR A 137 6.86 -15.17 5.43
N LYS A 138 7.36 -16.27 4.87
CA LYS A 138 8.20 -17.23 5.59
C LYS A 138 9.48 -16.57 6.08
N ARG A 139 10.11 -17.24 7.04
CA ARG A 139 11.35 -16.78 7.71
C ARG A 139 12.47 -16.46 6.71
N GLU A 140 12.64 -17.28 5.68
CA GLU A 140 13.75 -17.15 4.74
C GLU A 140 13.68 -15.81 3.99
N VAL A 141 12.47 -15.41 3.58
CA VAL A 141 12.18 -14.11 2.94
C VAL A 141 12.27 -12.96 3.96
N ALA A 142 11.86 -13.22 5.20
CA ALA A 142 11.94 -12.26 6.30
C ALA A 142 13.39 -11.98 6.76
N GLU A 143 14.31 -12.92 6.59
CA GLU A 143 15.72 -12.72 6.90
C GLU A 143 16.48 -12.18 5.68
N SER A 144 16.19 -12.68 4.49
CA SER A 144 16.83 -12.30 3.23
C SER A 144 15.80 -12.05 2.11
N PRO A 145 15.61 -10.79 1.66
CA PRO A 145 14.64 -10.47 0.59
C PRO A 145 14.89 -11.29 -0.68
N SER A 146 13.87 -12.03 -1.14
CA SER A 146 13.98 -12.90 -2.30
C SER A 146 12.68 -13.05 -3.10
N ALA A 147 11.76 -12.08 -3.00
CA ALA A 147 10.37 -12.14 -3.45
C ALA A 147 9.44 -13.04 -2.61
N ALA A 148 8.15 -12.70 -2.60
CA ALA A 148 7.09 -13.55 -2.05
C ALA A 148 6.70 -14.65 -3.05
N GLY A 149 6.22 -15.79 -2.53
CA GLY A 149 5.83 -16.93 -3.34
C GLY A 149 4.89 -17.91 -2.63
N PRO A 150 4.85 -19.19 -3.06
CA PRO A 150 3.98 -20.19 -2.45
C PRO A 150 4.20 -20.33 -0.94
N GLY A 151 3.10 -20.25 -0.18
CA GLY A 151 3.11 -20.30 1.29
C GLY A 151 3.20 -18.92 1.96
N ASP A 152 3.47 -17.86 1.20
CA ASP A 152 3.36 -16.47 1.67
C ASP A 152 1.95 -15.92 1.42
N VAL A 153 1.62 -14.80 2.07
CA VAL A 153 0.33 -14.12 1.97
C VAL A 153 0.52 -12.63 1.66
N GLU A 154 -0.22 -12.11 0.70
CA GLU A 154 -0.45 -10.68 0.48
C GLU A 154 -1.78 -10.31 1.16
N ILE A 155 -1.76 -9.31 2.04
CA ILE A 155 -2.96 -8.77 2.68
C ILE A 155 -3.19 -7.33 2.26
N MET A 156 -4.32 -7.06 1.62
CA MET A 156 -4.72 -5.69 1.28
C MET A 156 -5.91 -5.21 2.11
N VAL A 157 -5.91 -3.93 2.47
CA VAL A 157 -7.05 -3.24 3.09
C VAL A 157 -7.41 -2.04 2.25
N TRP A 158 -8.49 -2.14 1.48
CA TRP A 158 -8.88 -1.10 0.52
C TRP A 158 -9.64 0.01 1.24
N LEU A 159 -9.18 1.24 1.15
CA LEU A 159 -9.95 2.38 1.63
C LEU A 159 -10.93 2.84 0.56
N TYR A 160 -10.49 3.00 -0.69
CA TYR A 160 -11.34 3.47 -1.78
C TYR A 160 -11.16 2.58 -3.01
N ASN A 161 -12.18 2.46 -3.87
CA ASN A 161 -12.02 1.84 -5.18
C ASN A 161 -12.96 2.45 -6.23
N GLN A 162 -12.54 2.36 -7.49
CA GLN A 162 -13.27 2.77 -8.68
C GLN A 162 -12.92 1.83 -9.82
N ASN A 163 -13.93 1.22 -10.46
CA ASN A 163 -13.79 0.27 -11.58
C ASN A 163 -12.87 -0.96 -11.34
N LEU A 164 -12.31 -1.07 -10.14
CA LEU A 164 -11.38 -2.12 -9.73
C LEU A 164 -12.06 -3.03 -8.68
N THR A 165 -11.78 -4.32 -8.80
CA THR A 165 -12.23 -5.37 -7.88
C THR A 165 -11.01 -6.21 -7.47
N PRO A 166 -10.93 -6.66 -6.19
CA PRO A 166 -9.83 -7.50 -5.74
C PRO A 166 -9.72 -8.81 -6.52
N ALA A 167 -8.54 -9.43 -6.49
CA ALA A 167 -8.35 -10.73 -7.11
C ALA A 167 -9.14 -11.84 -6.38
N GLY A 168 -9.51 -12.89 -7.13
CA GLY A 168 -10.22 -14.04 -6.59
C GLY A 168 -11.73 -13.82 -6.44
N GLY A 169 -12.29 -14.29 -5.32
CA GLY A 169 -13.72 -14.19 -5.04
C GLY A 169 -14.02 -13.93 -3.57
N ILE A 170 -15.24 -13.49 -3.27
CA ILE A 170 -15.71 -13.24 -1.90
C ILE A 170 -15.80 -14.58 -1.15
N VAL A 171 -15.16 -14.65 0.02
CA VAL A 171 -15.17 -15.82 0.92
C VAL A 171 -15.83 -15.52 2.27
N GLY A 172 -16.16 -14.25 2.56
CA GLY A 172 -16.86 -13.87 3.77
C GLY A 172 -17.01 -12.36 3.94
N THR A 173 -17.46 -11.96 5.13
CA THR A 173 -17.52 -10.58 5.56
C THR A 173 -17.01 -10.43 6.99
N GLU A 174 -16.44 -9.27 7.29
CA GLU A 174 -15.97 -8.90 8.64
C GLU A 174 -16.44 -7.50 8.99
N VAL A 175 -16.71 -7.25 10.27
CA VAL A 175 -17.00 -5.91 10.78
C VAL A 175 -15.81 -5.48 11.62
N LEU A 176 -15.07 -4.47 11.15
CA LEU A 176 -13.85 -4.01 11.79
C LEU A 176 -13.90 -2.48 12.03
N PRO A 177 -13.43 -2.00 13.19
CA PRO A 177 -13.47 -0.60 13.55
C PRO A 177 -12.35 0.18 12.87
N ILE A 178 -12.69 1.36 12.36
CA ILE A 178 -11.74 2.38 11.93
C ILE A 178 -12.21 3.77 12.35
N VAL A 179 -11.32 4.76 12.32
CA VAL A 179 -11.64 6.15 12.65
C VAL A 179 -11.53 7.00 11.39
N VAL A 180 -12.59 7.74 11.09
CA VAL A 180 -12.63 8.69 9.97
C VAL A 180 -13.01 10.06 10.47
N ASN A 181 -12.17 11.06 10.22
CA ASN A 181 -12.36 12.43 10.67
C ASN A 181 -12.68 12.53 12.17
N GLY A 182 -11.98 11.72 12.98
CA GLY A 182 -12.14 11.65 14.44
C GLY A 182 -13.35 10.85 14.93
N LYS A 183 -14.19 10.31 14.03
CA LYS A 183 -15.33 9.47 14.41
C LYS A 183 -15.00 7.99 14.20
N LYS A 184 -15.10 7.19 15.28
CA LYS A 184 -15.05 5.73 15.19
C LYS A 184 -16.27 5.20 14.44
N MET A 185 -16.04 4.28 13.52
CA MET A 185 -17.07 3.61 12.74
C MET A 185 -16.75 2.13 12.60
N GLU A 186 -17.78 1.31 12.73
CA GLU A 186 -17.73 -0.11 12.39
C GLU A 186 -18.02 -0.23 10.90
N VAL A 187 -17.07 -0.77 10.14
CA VAL A 187 -17.19 -0.93 8.68
C VAL A 187 -17.36 -2.40 8.35
N GLU A 188 -18.32 -2.70 7.49
CA GLU A 188 -18.50 -4.03 6.91
C GLU A 188 -17.59 -4.18 5.68
N TRP A 189 -16.68 -5.15 5.76
CA TRP A 189 -15.70 -5.49 4.75
C TRP A 189 -16.08 -6.80 4.09
N GLU A 190 -16.12 -6.83 2.76
CA GLU A 190 -16.03 -8.07 2.00
C GLU A 190 -14.62 -8.61 2.09
N VAL A 191 -14.50 -9.90 2.39
CA VAL A 191 -13.22 -10.59 2.37
C VAL A 191 -13.11 -11.34 1.07
N TRP A 192 -12.17 -10.90 0.23
CA TRP A 192 -11.83 -11.51 -1.05
C TRP A 192 -10.60 -12.40 -0.88
N ARG A 193 -10.57 -13.54 -1.56
CA ARG A 193 -9.44 -14.46 -1.51
C ARG A 193 -9.15 -15.09 -2.87
N MET A 194 -7.86 -15.21 -3.19
CA MET A 194 -7.33 -16.07 -4.24
C MET A 194 -6.27 -16.98 -3.64
N ASP A 195 -6.47 -18.29 -3.70
CA ASP A 195 -5.60 -19.26 -3.01
C ASP A 195 -4.17 -19.29 -3.56
N SER A 196 -3.99 -18.96 -4.85
CA SER A 196 -2.69 -18.83 -5.48
C SER A 196 -2.80 -17.87 -6.66
N VAL A 197 -2.14 -16.71 -6.58
CA VAL A 197 -2.13 -15.74 -7.68
C VAL A 197 -1.29 -16.26 -8.85
N SER A 198 -1.73 -16.03 -10.08
CA SER A 198 -1.05 -16.58 -11.27
C SER A 198 0.30 -15.91 -11.56
N TRP A 199 0.61 -14.77 -10.93
CA TRP A 199 1.82 -13.99 -11.14
C TRP A 199 2.90 -14.17 -10.07
N GLY A 200 2.74 -15.13 -9.15
CA GLY A 200 3.80 -15.51 -8.22
C GLY A 200 3.44 -16.53 -7.14
N GLY A 201 2.18 -16.97 -7.09
CA GLY A 201 1.79 -18.19 -6.40
C GLY A 201 1.50 -18.05 -4.91
N TRP A 202 1.68 -16.87 -4.31
CA TRP A 202 1.23 -16.58 -2.94
C TRP A 202 -0.30 -16.53 -2.82
N GLN A 203 -0.80 -16.63 -1.59
CA GLN A 203 -2.21 -16.43 -1.31
C GLN A 203 -2.51 -14.93 -1.20
N TYR A 204 -3.56 -14.48 -1.87
CA TYR A 204 -4.03 -13.09 -1.80
C TYR A 204 -5.29 -13.02 -0.94
N ILE A 205 -5.33 -12.09 0.02
CA ILE A 205 -6.53 -11.78 0.82
C ILE A 205 -6.73 -10.27 0.86
N ALA A 206 -7.91 -9.80 0.47
CA ALA A 206 -8.24 -8.38 0.51
C ALA A 206 -9.51 -8.10 1.30
N PHE A 207 -9.48 -7.03 2.08
CA PHE A 207 -10.62 -6.46 2.76
C PHE A 207 -11.11 -5.27 1.95
N LYS A 208 -12.26 -5.42 1.30
CA LYS A 208 -12.90 -4.37 0.51
C LYS A 208 -14.14 -3.85 1.22
N PRO A 209 -14.25 -2.54 1.51
CA PRO A 209 -15.39 -2.00 2.23
C PRO A 209 -16.61 -1.97 1.32
N ARG A 210 -17.79 -2.31 1.85
CA ARG A 210 -19.04 -2.29 1.06
C ARG A 210 -19.56 -0.88 0.75
N SER A 211 -19.29 0.07 1.63
CA SER A 211 -19.94 1.39 1.60
C SER A 211 -18.97 2.56 1.77
N TRP A 212 -17.66 2.34 1.59
CA TRP A 212 -16.70 3.43 1.71
C TRP A 212 -16.71 4.33 0.47
N THR A 213 -16.88 5.62 0.70
CA THR A 213 -16.90 6.64 -0.36
C THR A 213 -16.01 7.85 -0.06
N THR A 214 -15.30 7.84 1.08
CA THR A 214 -14.47 8.96 1.51
C THR A 214 -13.24 9.09 0.62
N LYS A 215 -13.26 10.13 -0.23
CA LYS A 215 -12.13 10.52 -1.07
C LYS A 215 -11.10 11.36 -0.31
N CYS A 216 -11.54 12.12 0.70
CA CYS A 216 -10.67 12.97 1.51
C CYS A 216 -11.04 12.87 3.00
N GLY A 217 -10.05 12.66 3.86
CA GLY A 217 -10.26 12.62 5.30
C GLY A 217 -9.06 12.09 6.09
N HIS A 218 -9.09 12.31 7.39
CA HIS A 218 -8.18 11.65 8.32
C HIS A 218 -8.68 10.25 8.59
N VAL A 219 -7.80 9.27 8.40
CA VAL A 219 -8.05 7.86 8.63
C VAL A 219 -7.10 7.36 9.73
N ALA A 220 -7.60 6.52 10.62
CA ALA A 220 -6.77 5.73 11.52
C ALA A 220 -7.38 4.35 11.74
N TYR A 221 -6.54 3.32 11.79
CA TYR A 221 -6.96 1.96 12.09
C TYR A 221 -5.80 1.11 12.62
N ASP A 222 -6.14 -0.05 13.20
CA ASP A 222 -5.19 -1.02 13.73
C ASP A 222 -5.02 -2.19 12.73
N PRO A 223 -3.89 -2.28 12.00
CA PRO A 223 -3.62 -3.36 11.06
C PRO A 223 -3.71 -4.75 11.67
N THR A 224 -3.43 -4.89 12.97
CA THR A 224 -3.47 -6.19 13.63
C THR A 224 -4.88 -6.76 13.72
N LEU A 225 -5.93 -5.94 13.64
CA LEU A 225 -7.31 -6.41 13.57
C LEU A 225 -7.60 -7.10 12.24
N PHE A 226 -7.11 -6.54 11.13
CA PHE A 226 -7.23 -7.13 9.80
C PHE A 226 -6.42 -8.43 9.71
N ILE A 227 -5.19 -8.43 10.24
CA ILE A 227 -4.36 -9.64 10.29
C ILE A 227 -5.02 -10.74 11.15
N LYS A 228 -5.62 -10.40 12.30
CA LYS A 228 -6.38 -11.36 13.12
C LYS A 228 -7.60 -11.90 12.38
N ALA A 229 -8.35 -11.05 11.68
CA ALA A 229 -9.52 -11.45 10.91
C ALA A 229 -9.14 -12.37 9.74
N MET A 230 -8.06 -12.04 9.03
CA MET A 230 -7.52 -12.79 7.89
C MET A 230 -7.19 -14.25 8.23
N ARG A 231 -6.81 -14.56 9.47
CA ARG A 231 -6.57 -15.95 9.95
C ARG A 231 -7.76 -16.89 9.74
N LYS A 232 -9.00 -16.39 9.72
CA LYS A 232 -10.20 -17.21 9.48
C LYS A 232 -10.31 -17.68 8.02
N TYR A 233 -9.66 -16.96 7.11
CA TYR A 233 -9.80 -17.12 5.66
C TYR A 233 -8.55 -17.67 4.99
N ALA A 234 -7.39 -17.55 5.63
CA ALA A 234 -6.13 -18.10 5.15
C ALA A 234 -6.22 -19.62 5.03
N THR A 235 -5.60 -20.15 3.96
CA THR A 235 -5.48 -21.59 3.71
C THR A 235 -4.04 -22.09 3.86
N VAL A 236 -3.09 -21.17 4.07
CA VAL A 236 -1.70 -21.48 4.38
C VAL A 236 -1.46 -21.49 5.90
N ASP A 237 -0.41 -22.16 6.36
CA ASP A 237 -0.01 -22.13 7.77
C ASP A 237 0.65 -20.80 8.12
N LEU A 238 0.01 -20.05 9.02
CA LEU A 238 0.47 -18.74 9.48
C LEU A 238 1.41 -18.80 10.71
N SER A 239 1.69 -19.99 11.25
CA SER A 239 2.35 -20.15 12.56
C SER A 239 3.78 -19.63 12.61
N GLN A 240 4.51 -19.69 11.49
CA GLN A 240 5.91 -19.26 11.37
C GLN A 240 6.11 -18.09 10.40
N LEU A 241 5.04 -17.36 10.05
CA LEU A 241 5.15 -16.23 9.14
C LEU A 241 5.44 -14.91 9.87
N TYR A 242 5.94 -13.95 9.11
CA TYR A 242 6.36 -12.63 9.57
C TYR A 242 5.63 -11.56 8.76
N LEU A 243 5.08 -10.56 9.44
CA LEU A 243 4.63 -9.33 8.81
C LEU A 243 5.86 -8.51 8.42
N MET A 244 5.99 -8.21 7.14
CA MET A 244 7.19 -7.61 6.55
C MET A 244 7.16 -6.08 6.54
N ASP A 245 5.99 -5.50 6.35
CA ASP A 245 5.78 -4.08 6.14
C ASP A 245 4.33 -3.68 6.36
N TRP A 246 4.07 -2.38 6.22
CA TRP A 246 2.74 -1.83 6.00
C TRP A 246 2.84 -0.69 4.99
N GLU A 247 2.22 -0.88 3.84
CA GLU A 247 2.26 0.02 2.68
C GLU A 247 0.96 0.80 2.58
N ILE A 248 1.01 2.04 2.10
CA ILE A 248 -0.17 2.84 1.72
C ILE A 248 0.08 3.42 0.33
N GLY A 249 -0.82 3.14 -0.60
CA GLY A 249 -0.68 3.53 -1.99
C GLY A 249 -1.98 3.43 -2.77
N THR A 250 -1.83 3.46 -4.09
CA THR A 250 -2.95 3.35 -5.04
C THR A 250 -2.63 2.35 -6.13
N GLU A 251 -3.40 1.27 -6.25
CA GLU A 251 -3.34 0.51 -7.49
C GLU A 251 -4.06 1.34 -8.54
N TRP A 252 -3.39 1.60 -9.66
CA TRP A 252 -3.98 2.31 -10.78
C TRP A 252 -3.84 1.48 -12.05
N GLY A 253 -4.82 1.51 -12.94
CA GLY A 253 -4.81 0.75 -14.19
C GLY A 253 -5.54 1.46 -15.32
N THR A 254 -5.12 1.17 -16.55
CA THR A 254 -5.55 1.91 -17.74
C THR A 254 -6.35 1.08 -18.74
N ARG A 255 -6.67 -0.18 -18.41
CA ARG A 255 -7.49 -1.05 -19.27
C ARG A 255 -8.84 -0.45 -19.63
N THR A 256 -9.49 0.26 -18.70
CA THR A 256 -10.82 0.85 -18.89
C THR A 256 -10.80 2.29 -19.40
N SER A 257 -9.63 2.93 -19.40
CA SER A 257 -9.39 4.30 -19.86
C SER A 257 -8.55 4.37 -21.15
N ASN A 258 -8.42 3.25 -21.87
CA ASN A 258 -7.71 3.13 -23.15
C ASN A 258 -6.25 3.64 -23.08
N GLY A 259 -5.49 3.19 -22.08
CA GLY A 259 -4.07 3.52 -21.96
C GLY A 259 -3.80 4.93 -21.41
N ARG A 260 -4.79 5.61 -20.83
CA ARG A 260 -4.63 6.92 -20.16
C ARG A 260 -4.83 6.80 -18.66
N ALA A 261 -4.04 7.54 -17.87
CA ALA A 261 -4.30 7.71 -16.44
C ALA A 261 -4.05 9.15 -16.04
N ARG A 262 -5.06 9.75 -15.39
CA ARG A 262 -4.93 11.03 -14.71
C ARG A 262 -5.40 10.89 -13.27
N LEU A 263 -4.46 11.08 -12.35
CA LEU A 263 -4.64 10.84 -10.92
C LEU A 263 -3.76 11.79 -10.12
N LYS A 264 -4.34 12.43 -9.12
CA LYS A 264 -3.58 13.15 -8.10
C LYS A 264 -4.15 12.91 -6.72
N TRP A 265 -3.31 12.49 -5.79
CA TRP A 265 -3.68 12.42 -4.39
C TRP A 265 -2.57 12.91 -3.48
N ILE A 266 -2.97 13.35 -2.29
CA ILE A 266 -2.07 13.81 -1.24
C ILE A 266 -2.25 12.95 0.00
N LEU A 267 -1.14 12.60 0.63
CA LEU A 267 -1.11 11.96 1.94
C LEU A 267 -0.33 12.86 2.90
N LYS A 268 -0.89 13.16 4.07
CA LYS A 268 -0.22 13.97 5.09
C LYS A 268 -0.17 13.25 6.41
N ASP A 269 0.83 13.59 7.21
CA ASP A 269 0.95 13.14 8.59
C ASP A 269 0.91 11.61 8.72
N PHE A 270 1.62 10.88 7.83
CA PHE A 270 1.75 9.43 7.98
C PHE A 270 2.42 9.12 9.31
N ARG A 271 1.73 8.35 10.15
CA ARG A 271 2.18 7.99 11.50
C ARG A 271 1.88 6.54 11.79
N VAL A 272 2.81 5.94 12.52
CA VAL A 272 2.70 4.62 13.15
C VAL A 272 2.81 4.82 14.65
N LEU A 273 1.85 4.28 15.39
CA LEU A 273 1.78 4.35 16.84
C LEU A 273 1.83 2.92 17.40
N PRO A 274 2.96 2.48 17.98
CA PRO A 274 3.08 1.14 18.56
C PRO A 274 2.24 0.99 19.83
N ASN A 275 1.78 -0.23 20.11
CA ASN A 275 1.00 -0.58 21.29
C ASN A 275 -0.31 0.22 21.45
N THR A 276 -0.86 0.70 20.34
CA THR A 276 -2.15 1.41 20.32
C THR A 276 -3.13 0.70 19.39
N THR A 277 -4.40 0.85 19.71
CA THR A 277 -5.51 0.38 18.87
C THR A 277 -6.56 1.48 18.79
N VAL A 278 -7.41 1.45 17.77
CA VAL A 278 -8.50 2.41 17.57
C VAL A 278 -9.78 2.02 18.34
N ALA A 279 -9.64 1.21 19.39
CA ALA A 279 -10.73 0.75 20.24
C ALA A 279 -11.39 1.88 21.03
#